data_AF-A0A3D2FDZ5-F1
#
_entry.id   AF-A0A3D2FDZ5-F1
#
_cell.length_a   1.000
_cell.length_b   1.000
_cell.length_c   1.000
_cell.angle_alpha   90.00
_cell.angle_beta   90.00
_cell.angle_gamma   90.00
#
_symmetry.space_group_name_H-M   'P 1'
#
loop_
_entity.id
_entity.type
_entity.pdbx_description
1 polymer ?
#
loop_
_entity_poly.entity_id
_entity_poly.type
_entity_poly.pdbx_seq_one_letter_code
_entity_poly.pdbx_strand_id
1 'polypeptide(L)'
;PMEMLLLGAGGCTSFDVIAILKKSRQAVSDCYVEIEAERAETDPKVFTKIHMHFVVKGRDIKPEVVEKAIKLSAEKYCSASIMLGATAAMTHDFEVVQE
;
A
#
# COMPACT_ATOMS: atom_id res chain seq x y z
N PRO A 1 -17.50 3.77 -8.66
CA PRO A 1 -16.40 4.76 -8.82
C PRO A 1 -15.41 4.80 -7.65
N MET A 2 -15.89 4.81 -6.39
CA MET A 2 -15.00 4.91 -5.22
C MET A 2 -14.00 3.75 -5.10
N GLU A 3 -14.43 2.52 -5.40
CA GLU A 3 -13.53 1.36 -5.47
C GLU A 3 -12.42 1.54 -6.50
N MET A 4 -12.69 2.19 -7.64
CA MET A 4 -11.64 2.48 -8.63
C MET A 4 -10.56 3.44 -8.09
N LEU A 5 -10.91 4.33 -7.16
CA LEU A 5 -9.92 5.18 -6.48
C LEU A 5 -9.02 4.34 -5.57
N LEU A 6 -9.62 3.40 -4.83
CA LEU A 6 -8.86 2.47 -3.98
C LEU A 6 -7.96 1.56 -4.80
N LEU A 7 -8.49 0.98 -5.89
CA LEU A 7 -7.70 0.15 -6.82
C LEU A 7 -6.55 0.95 -7.45
N GLY A 8 -6.79 2.21 -7.82
CA GLY A 8 -5.75 3.11 -8.31
C GLY A 8 -4.67 3.39 -7.26
N ALA A 9 -5.06 3.61 -6.01
CA ALA A 9 -4.12 3.80 -4.90
C ALA A 9 -3.33 2.52 -4.58
N GLY A 10 -4.01 1.36 -4.55
CA GLY A 10 -3.39 0.04 -4.36
C GLY A 10 -2.38 -0.28 -5.45
N GLY A 11 -2.72 -0.02 -6.71
CA GLY A 11 -1.79 -0.20 -7.84
C GLY A 11 -0.59 0.76 -7.78
N CYS A 12 -0.83 2.03 -7.44
CA CYS A 12 0.22 3.03 -7.26
C CYS A 12 1.23 2.62 -6.18
N THR A 13 0.75 2.23 -5.00
CA THR A 13 1.66 1.86 -3.90
C THR A 13 2.35 0.51 -4.12
N SER A 14 1.65 -0.48 -4.68
CA SER A 14 2.26 -1.79 -4.99
C SER A 14 3.38 -1.67 -6.02
N PHE A 15 3.22 -0.78 -7.02
CA PHE A 15 4.27 -0.49 -7.99
C PHE A 15 5.55 0.06 -7.32
N ASP A 16 5.40 1.05 -6.44
CA ASP A 16 6.53 1.65 -5.73
C ASP A 16 7.24 0.62 -4.85
N VAL A 17 6.48 -0.18 -4.09
CA VAL A 17 7.02 -1.20 -3.19
C VAL A 17 7.84 -2.22 -3.98
N ILE A 18 7.29 -2.78 -5.08
CA ILE A 18 8.03 -3.71 -5.95
C ILE A 18 9.29 -3.04 -6.49
N ALA A 19 9.20 -1.80 -6.98
CA ALA A 19 10.34 -1.09 -7.56
C ALA A 19 11.47 -0.88 -6.53
N ILE A 20 11.13 -0.49 -5.30
CA ILE A 20 12.08 -0.27 -4.21
C ILE A 20 12.71 -1.60 -3.75
N LEU A 21 11.91 -2.67 -3.62
CA LEU A 21 12.39 -3.99 -3.23
C LEU A 21 13.37 -4.56 -4.26
N LYS A 22 13.04 -4.48 -5.55
CA LYS A 22 13.93 -4.89 -6.64
C LYS A 22 15.23 -4.08 -6.66
N LYS A 23 15.14 -2.76 -6.46
CA LYS A 23 16.33 -1.89 -6.34
C LYS A 23 17.20 -2.25 -5.13
N SER A 24 16.58 -2.69 -4.04
CA SER A 24 17.24 -3.22 -2.83
C SER A 24 17.71 -4.67 -2.98
N ARG A 25 17.67 -5.23 -4.20
CA ARG A 25 18.08 -6.59 -4.54
C ARG A 25 17.36 -7.69 -3.76
N GLN A 26 16.13 -7.44 -3.31
CA GLN A 26 15.26 -8.46 -2.72
C GLN A 26 14.67 -9.35 -3.83
N ALA A 27 14.58 -10.66 -3.60
CA ALA A 27 14.03 -11.62 -4.56
C ALA A 27 12.50 -11.70 -4.44
N VAL A 28 11.82 -10.60 -4.77
CA VAL A 28 10.35 -10.51 -4.79
C VAL A 28 9.78 -11.12 -6.06
N SER A 29 8.81 -12.02 -5.91
CA SER A 29 8.07 -12.66 -7.01
C SER A 29 6.71 -12.01 -7.24
N ASP A 30 6.03 -11.60 -6.16
CA ASP A 30 4.71 -10.98 -6.21
C ASP A 30 4.52 -9.96 -5.07
N CYS A 31 3.63 -8.99 -5.27
CA CYS A 31 3.21 -8.04 -4.25
C CYS A 31 1.84 -7.50 -4.62
N TYR A 32 0.88 -7.68 -3.73
CA TYR A 32 -0.44 -7.08 -3.83
C TYR A 32 -0.85 -6.45 -2.50
N VAL A 33 -1.90 -5.64 -2.57
CA VAL A 33 -2.44 -4.93 -1.42
C VAL A 33 -3.92 -5.27 -1.27
N GLU A 34 -4.28 -5.65 -0.06
CA GLU A 34 -5.67 -5.77 0.36
C GLU A 34 -6.08 -4.46 1.03
N ILE A 35 -7.22 -3.91 0.62
CA ILE A 35 -7.66 -2.59 1.05
C ILE A 35 -9.01 -2.69 1.75
N GLU A 36 -9.04 -2.24 2.99
CA GLU A 36 -10.28 -2.00 3.72
C GLU A 36 -10.49 -0.50 3.88
N ALA A 37 -11.73 -0.03 3.72
CA ALA A 37 -12.03 1.38 3.82
C ALA A 37 -13.39 1.65 4.47
N GLU A 38 -13.43 2.64 5.34
CA GLU A 38 -14.65 3.19 5.93
C GLU A 38 -15.02 4.51 5.22
N ARG A 39 -16.32 4.76 5.10
CA ARG A 39 -16.86 6.01 4.54
C ARG A 39 -17.72 6.72 5.55
N ALA A 40 -17.79 8.05 5.45
CA ALA A 40 -18.65 8.86 6.30
C ALA A 40 -20.12 8.42 6.22
N GLU A 41 -20.83 8.51 7.35
CA GLU A 41 -22.23 8.10 7.45
C GLU A 41 -23.18 9.02 6.65
N THR A 42 -22.86 10.32 6.63
CA THR A 42 -23.64 11.37 5.96
C THR A 42 -22.93 11.91 4.72
N ASP A 43 -23.71 12.54 3.83
CA ASP A 43 -23.14 13.18 2.65
C ASP A 43 -22.27 14.40 2.98
N PRO A 44 -21.15 14.61 2.27
CA PRO A 44 -20.59 13.71 1.26
C PRO A 44 -19.91 12.47 1.89
N LYS A 45 -20.23 11.26 1.41
CA LYS A 45 -19.66 9.98 1.88
C LYS A 45 -18.21 9.77 1.43
N VAL A 46 -17.30 10.63 1.86
CA VAL A 46 -15.85 10.51 1.64
C VAL A 46 -15.27 9.34 2.44
N PHE A 47 -14.06 8.90 2.09
CA PHE A 47 -13.34 7.94 2.92
C PHE A 47 -12.90 8.60 4.23
N THR A 48 -13.08 7.91 5.35
CA THR A 48 -12.68 8.36 6.69
C THR A 48 -11.49 7.56 7.22
N LYS A 49 -11.44 6.27 6.89
CA LYS A 49 -10.31 5.39 7.18
C LYS A 49 -10.01 4.52 5.97
N ILE A 50 -8.73 4.27 5.74
CA ILE A 50 -8.25 3.31 4.73
C ILE A 50 -7.11 2.53 5.39
N HIS A 51 -7.23 1.21 5.36
CA HIS A 51 -6.20 0.28 5.79
C HIS A 51 -5.68 -0.48 4.58
N MET A 52 -4.35 -0.53 4.43
CA MET A 52 -3.67 -1.23 3.34
C MET A 52 -2.80 -2.34 3.93
N HIS A 53 -3.21 -3.59 3.74
CA HIS A 53 -2.43 -4.77 4.11
C HIS A 53 -1.60 -5.23 2.92
N PHE A 54 -0.27 -5.14 3.02
CA PHE A 54 0.64 -5.53 1.94
C PHE A 54 1.03 -7.01 2.09
N VAL A 55 0.78 -7.80 1.05
CA VAL A 55 1.25 -9.19 0.98
C VAL A 55 2.40 -9.25 -0.01
N VAL A 56 3.60 -9.49 0.49
CA VAL A 56 4.83 -9.56 -0.33
C VAL A 56 5.32 -11.00 -0.39
N LYS A 57 5.48 -11.53 -1.60
CA LYS A 57 5.93 -12.91 -1.83
C LYS A 57 7.33 -12.96 -2.43
N GLY A 58 8.09 -13.97 -2.03
CA GLY A 58 9.36 -14.30 -2.66
C GLY A 58 10.33 -14.96 -1.70
N ARG A 59 11.62 -14.88 -2.00
CA ARG A 59 12.65 -15.67 -1.32
C ARG A 59 13.60 -14.81 -0.50
N ASP A 60 13.86 -15.24 0.74
CA ASP A 60 14.83 -14.61 1.65
C ASP A 60 14.60 -13.09 1.79
N ILE A 61 13.32 -12.68 1.70
CA ILE A 61 12.93 -11.28 1.79
C ILE A 61 13.09 -10.81 3.22
N LYS A 62 13.80 -9.69 3.36
CA LYS A 62 14.07 -9.03 4.65
C LYS A 62 12.88 -8.14 5.05
N PRO A 63 12.17 -8.45 6.15
CA PRO A 63 11.00 -7.67 6.59
C PRO A 63 11.30 -6.18 6.78
N GLU A 64 12.49 -5.83 7.29
CA GLU A 64 12.90 -4.45 7.50
C GLU A 64 13.04 -3.64 6.20
N VAL A 65 13.33 -4.31 5.08
CA VAL A 65 13.41 -3.68 3.76
C VAL A 65 12.01 -3.48 3.18
N VAL A 66 11.07 -4.39 3.48
CA VAL A 66 9.65 -4.27 3.13
C VAL A 66 9.01 -3.10 3.87
N GLU A 67 9.17 -3.05 5.19
CA GLU A 67 8.66 -1.94 6.02
C GLU A 67 9.16 -0.58 5.50
N LYS A 68 10.47 -0.49 5.20
CA LYS A 68 11.06 0.73 4.64
C LYS A 68 10.51 1.07 3.25
N ALA A 69 10.26 0.08 2.40
CA ALA A 69 9.70 0.29 1.07
C ALA A 69 8.27 0.84 1.14
N ILE A 70 7.43 0.24 2.00
CA ILE A 70 6.05 0.69 2.23
C ILE A 70 6.05 2.10 2.80
N LYS A 71 6.87 2.38 3.81
CA LYS A 71 7.00 3.72 4.39
C LYS A 71 7.38 4.78 3.35
N LEU A 72 8.36 4.47 2.49
CA LEU A 72 8.75 5.37 1.40
C LEU A 72 7.63 5.59 0.38
N SER A 73 6.88 4.54 0.03
CA SER A 73 5.72 4.69 -0.86
C SER A 73 4.65 5.58 -0.22
N ALA A 74 4.28 5.31 1.02
CA ALA A 74 3.23 6.02 1.75
C ALA A 74 3.55 7.49 2.03
N GLU A 75 4.80 7.81 2.37
CA GLU A 75 5.19 9.15 2.80
C GLU A 75 5.78 10.03 1.69
N LYS A 76 6.25 9.43 0.58
CA LYS A 76 7.04 10.16 -0.42
C LYS A 76 6.62 9.94 -1.87
N TYR A 77 6.31 8.72 -2.28
CA TYR A 77 6.22 8.39 -3.70
C TYR A 77 4.79 8.23 -4.23
N CYS A 78 3.91 7.49 -3.54
CA CYS A 78 2.59 7.20 -4.10
C CYS A 78 1.66 8.40 -3.96
N SER A 79 1.55 9.16 -5.05
CA SER A 79 0.70 10.36 -5.11
C SER A 79 -0.76 10.05 -4.78
N ALA A 80 -1.26 8.88 -5.20
CA ALA A 80 -2.65 8.48 -4.93
C ALA A 80 -2.92 8.23 -3.44
N SER A 81 -2.06 7.49 -2.73
CA SER A 81 -2.22 7.25 -1.30
C SER A 81 -2.01 8.54 -0.49
N ILE A 82 -1.09 9.40 -0.91
CA ILE A 82 -0.85 10.72 -0.28
C ILE A 82 -2.09 11.63 -0.44
N MET A 83 -2.69 11.67 -1.63
CA MET A 83 -3.93 12.43 -1.87
C MET A 83 -5.09 11.91 -1.00
N LEU A 84 -5.27 10.59 -0.91
CA LEU A 84 -6.30 10.01 -0.06
C LEU A 84 -6.01 10.26 1.44
N GLY A 85 -4.75 10.20 1.86
CA GLY A 85 -4.31 10.47 3.22
C GLY A 85 -4.48 11.92 3.68
N ALA A 86 -4.68 12.86 2.76
CA ALA A 86 -5.09 14.22 3.12
C ALA A 86 -6.55 14.29 3.62
N THR A 87 -7.35 13.24 3.38
CA THR A 87 -8.80 13.22 3.69
C THR A 87 -9.22 12.06 4.60
N ALA A 88 -8.48 10.96 4.60
CA ALA A 88 -8.75 9.76 5.38
C ALA A 88 -7.55 9.40 6.27
N ALA A 89 -7.83 8.80 7.44
CA ALA A 89 -6.79 8.19 8.23
C ALA A 89 -6.24 6.95 7.50
N MET A 90 -4.96 7.00 7.13
CA MET A 90 -4.27 5.93 6.43
C MET A 90 -3.48 5.07 7.42
N THR A 91 -3.68 3.76 7.37
CA THR A 91 -2.86 2.78 8.11
C THR A 91 -2.36 1.71 7.15
N HIS A 92 -1.24 1.10 7.50
CA HIS A 92 -0.65 0.02 6.72
C HIS A 92 0.08 -0.96 7.62
N ASP A 93 0.04 -2.21 7.23
CA ASP A 93 0.88 -3.27 7.75
C ASP A 93 1.26 -4.23 6.61
N PHE A 94 1.99 -5.29 6.91
CA PHE A 94 2.43 -6.22 5.90
C PHE A 94 2.70 -7.60 6.45
N GLU A 95 2.66 -8.57 5.56
CA GLU A 95 3.26 -9.89 5.77
C GLU A 95 4.20 -10.25 4.62
N VAL A 96 5.13 -11.15 4.93
CA VAL A 96 6.06 -11.72 3.95
C VAL A 96 5.80 -13.21 3.84
N VAL A 97 5.38 -13.64 2.66
CA VAL A 97 5.17 -15.05 2.34
C VAL A 97 6.43 -15.59 1.67
N GLN A 98 7.12 -16.50 2.36
CA GLN A 98 8.35 -17.12 1.85
C GLN A 98 8.00 -18.23 0.83
N GLU A 99 8.76 -18.27 -0.26
CA GLU A 99 8.68 -19.28 -1.33
C GLU A 99 9.88 -20.24 -1.34
#